data_AF-A0A177NU87-F1
#
_entry.id   AF-A0A177NU87-F1
#
_cell.length_a   1.000
_cell.length_b   1.000
_cell.length_c   1.000
_cell.angle_alpha   90.00
_cell.angle_beta   90.00
_cell.angle_gamma   90.00
#
_symmetry.space_group_name_H-M   'P 1'
#
loop_
_entity.id
_entity.type
_entity.pdbx_description
1 polymer ?
#
loop_
_entity_poly.entity_id
_entity_poly.type
_entity_poly.pdbx_seq_one_letter_code
_entity_poly.pdbx_strand_id
1 'polypeptide(L)' 'MQNKSIFDGTARHDFIRVHANELLELLVYFPPGYSGNYVYHCHLVEHEDMGMMSHFSVS' A
#
# COMPACT_ATOMS: atom_id res chain seq x y z
N MET A 1 -16.65 -10.87 14.13
CA MET A 1 -16.24 -12.13 13.49
C MET A 1 -15.87 -11.87 12.04
N GLN A 2 -14.59 -11.55 11.81
CA GLN A 2 -13.81 -11.83 10.60
C GLN A 2 -12.36 -11.55 11.01
N ASN A 3 -11.78 -12.50 11.75
CA ASN A 3 -10.40 -12.46 12.21
C ASN A 3 -9.57 -13.35 11.25
N LYS A 4 -9.66 -13.05 9.95
CA LYS A 4 -8.83 -13.66 8.93
C LYS A 4 -7.77 -12.61 8.62
N SER A 5 -6.53 -12.84 9.04
CA SER A 5 -5.43 -11.98 8.59
C SER A 5 -5.52 -11.92 7.07
N ILE A 6 -5.72 -10.72 6.53
CA ILE A 6 -5.83 -10.48 5.08
C ILE A 6 -4.58 -11.03 4.35
N PHE A 7 -3.48 -11.15 5.08
CA PHE A 7 -2.25 -11.78 4.67
C PHE A 7 -2.24 -13.26 5.06
N ASP A 8 -2.25 -14.14 4.06
CA ASP A 8 -2.02 -15.59 4.23
C ASP A 8 -0.53 -15.94 4.31
N GLY A 9 0.35 -14.92 4.31
CA GLY A 9 1.82 -15.07 4.29
C GLY A 9 2.36 -15.77 3.05
N THR A 10 1.50 -16.05 2.06
CA THR A 10 1.79 -16.90 0.90
C THR A 10 1.83 -16.07 -0.38
N ALA A 11 0.96 -15.06 -0.49
CA ALA A 11 0.90 -14.14 -1.64
C ALA A 11 1.43 -12.73 -1.31
N ARG A 12 2.07 -12.11 -2.31
CA ARG A 12 2.45 -10.69 -2.27
C ARG A 12 1.30 -9.85 -2.80
N HIS A 13 1.09 -8.68 -2.21
CA HIS A 13 0.04 -7.74 -2.59
C HIS A 13 0.61 -6.35 -2.86
N ASP A 14 -0.04 -5.62 -3.75
CA ASP A 14 0.26 -4.23 -4.15
C ASP A 14 -0.81 -3.25 -3.66
N PHE A 15 -2.07 -3.69 -3.55
CA PHE A 15 -3.16 -2.99 -2.87
C PHE A 15 -3.76 -3.85 -1.76
N ILE A 16 -4.15 -3.20 -0.67
CA ILE A 16 -4.79 -3.84 0.48
C ILE A 16 -5.89 -2.94 1.03
N ARG A 17 -6.89 -3.53 1.68
CA ARG A 17 -7.94 -2.78 2.38
C ARG A 17 -7.50 -2.50 3.81
N VAL A 18 -7.52 -1.23 4.20
CA VAL A 18 -7.38 -0.79 5.60
C VAL A 18 -8.75 -0.36 6.11
N HIS A 19 -9.21 -0.95 7.20
CA HIS A 19 -10.46 -0.58 7.85
C HIS A 19 -10.31 0.69 8.70
N ALA A 20 -11.43 1.34 8.99
CA ALA A 20 -11.43 2.50 9.89
C ALA A 20 -10.91 2.10 11.28
N ASN A 21 -10.00 2.91 11.83
CA ASN A 21 -9.32 2.66 13.11
C ASN A 21 -8.47 1.38 13.15
N GLU A 22 -8.08 0.84 11.99
CA GLU A 22 -7.10 -0.23 11.88
C GLU A 22 -5.70 0.35 11.68
N LEU A 23 -4.71 -0.25 12.35
CA LEU A 23 -3.29 0.00 12.09
C LEU A 23 -2.74 -1.17 11.27
N LEU A 24 -2.02 -0.84 10.21
CA LEU A 24 -1.36 -1.81 9.35
C LEU A 24 0.13 -1.53 9.27
N GLU A 25 0.92 -2.58 9.39
CA GLU A 25 2.35 -2.58 9.11
C GLU A 25 2.65 -3.43 7.87
N LEU A 26 3.49 -2.91 6.97
CA LEU A 26 3.83 -3.56 5.70
C LEU A 26 5.36 -3.70 5.55
N LEU A 27 5.79 -4.82 4.98
CA LEU A 27 7.17 -5.01 4.52
C LEU A 27 7.21 -4.87 2.99
N VAL A 28 7.90 -3.84 2.50
CA VAL A 28 8.07 -3.58 1.06
C VAL A 28 9.56 -3.66 0.73
N TYR A 29 9.89 -4.42 -0.32
CA TYR A 29 11.26 -4.59 -0.80
C TYR A 29 11.43 -3.98 -2.19
N PHE A 30 12.35 -3.02 -2.32
CA PHE A 30 12.74 -2.42 -3.59
C PHE A 30 14.08 -3.02 -4.05
N PRO A 31 14.10 -3.90 -5.06
CA PRO A 31 15.34 -4.52 -5.52
C PRO A 31 16.24 -3.53 -6.29
N PRO A 32 17.54 -3.84 -6.46
CA PRO A 32 18.44 -3.02 -7.26
C PRO A 32 17.90 -2.77 -8.68
N GLY A 33 18.06 -1.55 -9.17
CA GLY A 33 17.54 -1.12 -10.48
C GLY A 33 16.15 -0.49 -10.45
N TYR A 34 15.51 -0.39 -9.27
CA TYR A 34 14.22 0.27 -9.06
C TYR A 34 14.36 1.61 -8.31
N SER A 35 15.46 2.34 -8.56
CA SER A 35 15.62 3.70 -8.04
C SER A 35 14.77 4.67 -8.86
N GLY A 36 14.08 5.61 -8.19
CA GLY A 36 13.17 6.54 -8.86
C GLY A 36 12.12 7.13 -7.95
N ASN A 37 11.24 7.94 -8.54
CA ASN A 37 10.09 8.53 -7.86
C ASN A 37 8.83 7.72 -8.15
N TYR A 38 8.15 7.31 -7.09
CA TYR A 38 6.96 6.47 -7.13
C TYR A 38 5.84 7.15 -6.35
N VAL A 39 4.64 6.55 -6.42
CA VAL A 39 3.44 7.02 -5.72
C VAL A 39 2.87 5.93 -4.85
N TYR A 40 2.24 6.33 -3.76
CA TYR A 40 1.30 5.50 -3.03
C TYR A 40 0.03 6.32 -2.78
N HIS A 41 -1.13 5.71 -2.94
CA HIS A 41 -2.41 6.41 -2.84
C HIS A 41 -3.53 5.46 -2.44
N CYS A 42 -4.68 6.03 -2.10
CA CYS A 42 -5.91 5.24 -2.00
C CYS A 42 -6.35 4.84 -3.41
N HIS A 43 -6.66 3.56 -3.61
CA HIS A 43 -7.12 3.07 -4.91
C HIS A 43 -8.61 3.36 -5.19
N LEU A 44 -9.26 4.16 -4.33
CA LEU A 44 -10.57 4.74 -4.60
C LEU A 44 -10.35 6.03 -5.38
N VAL A 45 -10.71 6.02 -6.66
CA VAL A 45 -10.33 7.06 -7.65
C VAL A 45 -10.79 8.44 -7.22
N GLU A 46 -11.99 8.56 -6.66
CA GLU A 46 -12.50 9.84 -6.17
C GLU A 46 -11.64 10.41 -5.03
N HIS A 47 -11.06 9.56 -4.17
CA HIS A 47 -10.13 10.01 -3.12
C HIS A 47 -8.76 10.35 -3.70
N GLU A 48 -8.27 9.56 -4.65
CA GLU A 48 -7.03 9.83 -5.39
C GLU A 48 -7.07 11.21 -6.06
N ASP A 49 -8.12 11.50 -6.83
CA ASP A 49 -8.33 12.76 -7.55
C ASP A 49 -8.49 13.95 -6.60
N MET A 50 -9.05 13.74 -5.41
CA MET A 50 -9.11 14.75 -4.33
C MET A 50 -7.78 14.94 -3.58
N GLY A 51 -6.72 14.25 -3.99
CA GLY A 51 -5.37 14.43 -3.46
C GLY A 51 -4.94 13.44 -2.38
N MET A 52 -5.64 12.30 -2.22
CA MET A 52 -5.20 11.19 -1.35
C MET A 52 -4.09 10.35 -2.02
N MET A 53 -3.06 11.04 -2.51
CA MET A 53 -1.88 10.51 -3.17
C MET A 53 -0.63 11.21 -2.63
N SER A 54 0.44 10.46 -2.43
CA SER A 54 1.73 11.01 -2.06
C SER A 54 2.87 10.36 -2.83
N HIS A 55 3.98 11.09 -2.96
CA HIS A 55 5.18 10.66 -3.66
C HIS A 55 6.22 10.13 -2.67
N PHE A 56 6.98 9.13 -3.09
CA PHE A 56 8.17 8.68 -2.38
C PHE A 56 9.31 8.42 -3.36
N SER A 57 10.55 8.51 -2.86
CA SER A 57 11.75 8.31 -3.66
C SER A 57 12.52 7.09 -3.17
N VAL A 58 12.93 6.22 -4.08
CA VAL A 58 13.76 5.05 -3.80
C VAL A 58 15.21 5.36 -4.16
N SER A 59 16.03 5.35 -3.11
CA SER A 59 17.51 5.38 -3.05
C SER A 59 18.22 4.23 -3.75
#